data_AF-A0A0L0QUL1-F1
#
_entry.id   AF-A0A0L0QUL1-F1
#
_cell.length_a   1.000
_cell.length_b   1.000
_cell.length_c   1.000
_cell.angle_alpha   90.00
_cell.angle_beta   90.00
_cell.angle_gamma   90.00
#
_symmetry.space_group_name_H-M   'P 1'
#
loop_
_entity.id
_entity.type
_entity.pdbx_description
1 polymer ?
#
loop_
_entity_poly.entity_id
_entity_poly.type
_entity_poly.pdbx_seq_one_letter_code
_entity_poly.pdbx_strand_id
1 'polypeptide(L)'
;MANQRRDDQIHRLIPYIFIAGVTSITAGGTIMLSATSLSALEAIWLQLRHLVDVLLIIGVVLMVISYVWGVIFKKNNDLSEEVVDESSYLKRKQVGLMMRRLKYCIDKIPAWLNVLFVVLAAFLVIKYSIPWLLMISISLLIIIIYEFFTVMKYEKSTNDEEDELYPGNESSAKFFRRQGFGWLDYRKHPFSPSLLLFIAIIIYYYKINPFGVMHDYESVDIASRYVVSFPLLVQMLVLLIYYQAFVYISHNYNFLGFHKMRISNDKVRKLHFFELPMCWLTFLIWIFSIVQFVLF
;
A
#
# COMPACT_ATOMS: atom_id res chain seq x y z
N MET A 1 5.20 23.06 -30.57
CA MET A 1 3.94 22.38 -30.23
C MET A 1 4.01 20.85 -30.28
N ALA A 2 4.73 20.22 -31.22
CA ALA A 2 4.84 18.75 -31.26
C ALA A 2 5.67 18.14 -30.10
N ASN A 3 6.76 18.78 -29.68
CA ASN A 3 7.56 18.32 -28.52
C ASN A 3 6.78 18.40 -27.20
N GLN A 4 6.06 19.50 -26.97
CA GLN A 4 5.27 19.70 -25.74
C GLN A 4 4.17 18.64 -25.55
N ARG A 5 3.51 18.21 -26.64
CA ARG A 5 2.54 17.10 -26.58
C ARG A 5 3.18 15.73 -26.30
N ARG A 6 4.43 15.53 -26.72
CA ARG A 6 5.15 14.27 -26.50
C ARG A 6 5.61 14.16 -25.05
N ASP A 7 6.10 15.27 -24.49
CA ASP A 7 6.48 15.35 -23.07
C ASP A 7 5.25 15.04 -22.19
N ASP A 8 4.11 15.70 -22.42
CA ASP A 8 2.85 15.46 -21.68
C ASP A 8 2.35 14.01 -21.69
N GLN A 9 2.60 13.25 -22.76
CA GLN A 9 2.22 11.84 -22.84
C GLN A 9 3.13 10.96 -21.97
N ILE A 10 4.41 11.29 -21.91
CA ILE A 10 5.40 10.52 -21.17
C ILE A 10 5.21 10.68 -19.66
N HIS A 11 4.82 11.87 -19.19
CA HIS A 11 4.54 12.11 -17.76
C HIS A 11 3.37 11.31 -17.21
N ARG A 12 2.42 10.94 -18.08
CA ARG A 12 1.31 10.07 -17.69
C ARG A 12 1.77 8.66 -17.35
N LEU A 13 2.95 8.22 -17.82
CA LEU A 13 3.49 6.88 -17.54
C LEU A 13 4.10 6.74 -16.14
N ILE A 14 4.59 7.84 -15.55
CA ILE A 14 5.27 7.86 -14.24
C ILE A 14 4.48 7.09 -13.15
N PRO A 15 3.18 7.36 -12.90
CA PRO A 15 2.43 6.65 -11.88
C PRO A 15 2.20 5.16 -12.20
N TYR A 16 2.16 4.77 -13.48
CA TYR A 16 2.03 3.35 -13.86
C TYR A 16 3.35 2.60 -13.63
N ILE A 17 4.48 3.21 -13.97
CA ILE A 17 5.82 2.67 -13.68
C ILE A 17 5.99 2.51 -12.17
N PHE A 18 5.52 3.49 -11.39
CA PHE A 18 5.57 3.45 -9.93
C PHE A 18 4.75 2.29 -9.35
N ILE A 19 3.49 2.15 -9.76
CA ILE A 19 2.63 1.04 -9.31
C ILE A 19 3.21 -0.29 -9.73
N ALA A 20 3.69 -0.42 -10.97
CA ALA A 20 4.35 -1.64 -11.42
C ALA A 20 5.55 -2.00 -10.54
N GLY A 21 6.34 -0.99 -10.14
CA GLY A 21 7.43 -1.16 -9.17
C GLY A 21 6.96 -1.69 -7.81
N VAL A 22 5.97 -1.02 -7.21
CA VAL A 22 5.35 -1.43 -5.94
C VAL A 22 4.75 -2.84 -6.03
N THR A 23 4.01 -3.15 -7.09
CA THR A 23 3.43 -4.47 -7.34
C THR A 23 4.50 -5.53 -7.47
N SER A 24 5.60 -5.24 -8.16
CA SER A 24 6.70 -6.20 -8.31
C SER A 24 7.41 -6.49 -6.98
N ILE A 25 7.68 -5.46 -6.16
CA ILE A 25 8.25 -5.63 -4.81
C ILE A 25 7.32 -6.46 -3.91
N THR A 26 6.05 -6.07 -3.84
CA THR A 26 5.04 -6.73 -2.97
C THR A 26 4.75 -8.16 -3.41
N ALA A 27 4.68 -8.43 -4.73
CA ALA A 27 4.51 -9.79 -5.25
C ALA A 27 5.73 -10.67 -4.95
N GLY A 28 6.95 -10.19 -5.22
CA GLY A 28 8.18 -10.93 -4.93
C GLY A 28 8.31 -11.26 -3.44
N GLY A 29 8.05 -10.27 -2.58
CA GLY A 29 8.04 -10.43 -1.13
C GLY A 29 6.98 -11.41 -0.63
N THR A 30 5.77 -11.34 -1.18
CA THR A 30 4.67 -12.24 -0.78
C THR A 30 4.96 -13.69 -1.18
N ILE A 31 5.44 -13.93 -2.41
CA ILE A 31 5.84 -15.27 -2.87
C ILE A 31 6.91 -15.84 -1.95
N MET A 32 7.90 -15.02 -1.60
CA MET A 32 8.98 -15.42 -0.71
C MET A 32 8.46 -15.82 0.67
N LEU A 33 7.67 -14.97 1.32
CA LEU A 33 7.14 -15.24 2.66
C LEU A 33 6.24 -16.47 2.71
N SER A 34 5.43 -16.69 1.66
CA SER A 34 4.58 -17.87 1.53
C SER A 34 5.36 -19.15 1.24
N ALA A 35 6.51 -19.06 0.55
CA ALA A 35 7.36 -20.21 0.28
C ALA A 35 8.20 -20.62 1.51
N THR A 36 8.63 -19.66 2.32
CA THR A 36 9.43 -19.91 3.53
C THR A 36 8.60 -20.42 4.72
N SER A 37 7.28 -20.28 4.71
CA SER A 37 6.41 -20.72 5.81
C SER A 37 5.93 -22.18 5.69
N LEU A 38 6.23 -22.88 4.60
CA LEU A 38 5.89 -24.29 4.42
C LEU A 38 7.14 -25.08 4.02
N SER A 39 7.58 -25.99 4.88
CA SER A 39 8.66 -26.95 4.58
C SER A 39 8.42 -27.76 3.30
N ALA A 40 7.15 -27.99 2.93
CA ALA A 40 6.76 -28.63 1.68
C ALA A 40 7.04 -27.80 0.40
N LEU A 41 7.36 -26.51 0.52
CA LEU A 41 7.62 -25.59 -0.59
C LEU A 41 9.11 -25.35 -0.87
N GLU A 42 10.05 -25.98 -0.16
CA GLU A 42 11.50 -25.75 -0.34
C GLU A 42 11.97 -26.05 -1.78
N ALA A 43 11.43 -27.10 -2.41
CA ALA A 43 11.70 -27.43 -3.80
C ALA A 43 11.12 -26.38 -4.79
N ILE A 44 9.98 -25.78 -4.44
CA ILE A 44 9.33 -24.72 -5.22
C ILE A 44 10.05 -23.39 -5.01
N TRP A 45 10.59 -23.14 -3.82
CA TRP A 45 11.43 -21.99 -3.52
C TRP A 45 12.67 -21.95 -4.41
N LEU A 46 13.39 -23.07 -4.56
CA LEU A 46 14.55 -23.16 -5.45
C LEU A 46 14.19 -22.81 -6.90
N GLN A 47 13.00 -23.19 -7.37
CA GLN A 47 12.51 -22.86 -8.71
C GLN A 47 12.06 -21.39 -8.83
N LEU A 48 11.42 -20.84 -7.79
CA LEU A 48 10.89 -19.47 -7.79
C LEU A 48 11.91 -18.42 -7.37
N ARG A 49 13.06 -18.80 -6.81
CA ARG A 49 14.08 -17.87 -6.30
C ARG A 49 14.51 -16.84 -7.35
N HIS A 50 14.79 -17.30 -8.57
CA HIS A 50 15.17 -16.41 -9.68
C HIS A 50 14.04 -15.44 -10.04
N LEU A 51 12.79 -15.90 -10.01
CA LEU A 51 11.63 -15.03 -10.25
C LEU A 51 11.51 -13.95 -9.17
N VAL A 52 11.68 -14.33 -7.90
CA VAL A 52 11.64 -13.40 -6.76
C VAL A 52 12.75 -12.34 -6.88
N ASP A 53 13.97 -12.74 -7.23
CA ASP A 53 15.09 -11.82 -7.43
C ASP A 53 14.80 -10.81 -8.54
N VAL A 54 14.33 -11.31 -9.68
CA VAL A 54 13.96 -10.47 -10.82
C VAL A 54 12.85 -9.49 -10.43
N LEU A 55 11.82 -9.94 -9.71
CA LEU A 55 10.73 -9.08 -9.25
C LEU A 55 11.21 -8.01 -8.27
N LEU A 56 12.05 -8.36 -7.29
CA LEU A 56 12.55 -7.37 -6.32
C LEU A 56 13.46 -6.34 -7.00
N ILE A 57 14.38 -6.76 -7.86
CA ILE A 57 15.30 -5.87 -8.57
C ILE A 57 14.54 -4.95 -9.52
N ILE A 58 13.69 -5.52 -10.39
CA ILE A 58 12.86 -4.75 -11.33
C ILE A 58 11.96 -3.79 -10.53
N GLY A 59 11.36 -4.27 -9.45
CA GLY A 59 10.48 -3.48 -8.60
C GLY A 59 11.16 -2.23 -8.03
N VAL A 60 12.32 -2.41 -7.39
CA VAL A 60 13.12 -1.30 -6.84
C VAL A 60 13.58 -0.35 -7.94
N VAL A 61 14.07 -0.87 -9.06
CA VAL A 61 14.54 -0.06 -10.20
C VAL A 61 13.40 0.79 -10.78
N LEU A 62 12.23 0.20 -11.03
CA LEU A 62 11.06 0.92 -11.54
C LEU A 62 10.61 2.01 -10.57
N MET A 63 10.61 1.71 -9.27
CA MET A 63 10.24 2.67 -8.23
C MET A 63 11.20 3.86 -8.17
N VAL A 64 12.51 3.61 -8.23
CA VAL A 64 13.56 4.64 -8.24
C VAL A 64 13.49 5.48 -9.51
N ILE A 65 13.37 4.85 -10.69
CA ILE A 65 13.24 5.55 -11.97
C ILE A 65 12.00 6.46 -11.95
N SER A 66 10.86 5.94 -11.52
CA SER A 66 9.63 6.73 -11.43
C SER A 66 9.78 7.91 -10.48
N TYR A 67 10.40 7.71 -9.32
CA TYR A 67 10.62 8.78 -8.35
C TYR A 67 11.56 9.86 -8.90
N VAL A 68 12.73 9.49 -9.42
CA VAL A 68 13.71 10.43 -9.98
C VAL A 68 13.11 11.22 -11.13
N TRP A 69 12.39 10.53 -12.03
CA TRP A 69 11.71 11.18 -13.15
C TRP A 69 10.64 12.17 -12.68
N GLY A 70 9.86 11.75 -11.69
CA GLY A 70 8.86 12.59 -11.03
C GLY A 70 9.43 13.87 -10.44
N VAL A 71 10.54 13.76 -9.71
CA VAL A 71 11.23 14.90 -9.08
C VAL A 71 11.79 15.87 -10.13
N ILE A 72 12.47 15.35 -11.16
CA ILE A 72 13.03 16.18 -12.24
C ILE A 72 11.89 16.94 -12.94
N PHE A 73 10.78 16.28 -13.19
CA PHE A 73 9.68 16.89 -13.93
C PHE A 73 8.88 17.88 -13.11
N LYS A 74 8.61 17.58 -11.84
CA LYS A 74 7.91 18.49 -10.92
C LYS A 74 8.63 19.83 -10.80
N LYS A 75 9.97 19.81 -10.73
CA LYS A 75 10.81 21.02 -10.71
C LYS A 75 10.63 21.89 -11.96
N ASN A 76 10.29 21.31 -13.11
CA ASN A 76 10.10 22.03 -14.36
C ASN A 76 8.65 22.57 -14.53
N ASN A 77 7.66 21.92 -13.93
CA ASN A 77 6.23 22.24 -14.09
C ASN A 77 5.60 23.06 -12.96
N ASP A 78 6.22 23.15 -11.76
CA ASP A 78 5.74 24.03 -10.67
C ASP A 78 5.78 25.54 -11.03
N LEU A 79 6.27 25.91 -12.22
CA LEU A 79 6.22 27.26 -12.80
C LEU A 79 4.91 27.59 -13.52
N SER A 80 4.00 26.63 -13.69
CA SER A 80 2.68 26.84 -14.28
C SER A 80 1.59 26.49 -13.25
N GLU A 81 1.03 27.51 -12.60
CA GLU A 81 -0.19 27.39 -11.78
C GLU A 81 -1.29 26.67 -12.58
N GLU A 82 -1.70 25.51 -12.12
CA GLU A 82 -2.74 24.71 -12.76
C GLU A 82 -4.13 25.24 -12.42
N VAL A 83 -4.80 25.77 -13.44
CA VAL A 83 -6.25 25.94 -13.47
C VAL A 83 -6.88 24.56 -13.27
N VAL A 84 -7.55 24.37 -12.12
CA VAL A 84 -8.27 23.13 -11.80
C VAL A 84 -9.39 22.93 -12.82
N ASP A 85 -9.24 21.92 -13.69
CA ASP A 85 -10.25 21.57 -14.70
C ASP A 85 -11.53 21.03 -14.03
N GLU A 86 -12.65 21.74 -14.23
CA GLU A 86 -13.98 21.42 -13.69
C GLU A 86 -14.44 20.00 -14.06
N SER A 87 -14.01 19.49 -15.21
CA SER A 87 -14.31 18.13 -15.67
C SER A 87 -13.73 17.04 -14.76
N SER A 88 -12.58 17.33 -14.14
CA SER A 88 -11.85 16.40 -13.28
C SER A 88 -12.45 16.32 -11.88
N TYR A 89 -12.99 17.44 -11.39
CA TYR A 89 -13.77 17.51 -10.16
C TYR A 89 -15.00 16.60 -10.23
N LEU A 90 -15.72 16.61 -11.36
CA LEU A 90 -16.91 15.80 -11.56
C LEU A 90 -16.63 14.29 -11.45
N LYS A 91 -15.51 13.78 -12.02
CA LYS A 91 -15.14 12.36 -11.94
C LYS A 91 -14.86 11.90 -10.51
N ARG A 92 -14.09 12.67 -9.74
CA ARG A 92 -13.81 12.33 -8.33
C ARG A 92 -15.06 12.45 -7.45
N LYS A 93 -15.94 13.41 -7.74
CA LYS A 93 -17.25 13.53 -7.09
C LYS A 93 -18.14 12.32 -7.39
N GLN A 94 -18.13 11.81 -8.62
CA GLN A 94 -18.84 10.58 -8.99
C GLN A 94 -18.33 9.37 -8.19
N VAL A 95 -17.01 9.21 -8.02
CA VAL A 95 -16.44 8.17 -7.13
C VAL A 95 -16.93 8.34 -5.69
N GLY A 96 -16.95 9.56 -5.17
CA GLY A 96 -17.49 9.84 -3.84
C GLY A 96 -18.98 9.48 -3.70
N LEU A 97 -19.79 9.77 -4.71
CA LEU A 97 -21.19 9.36 -4.75
C LEU A 97 -21.34 7.83 -4.86
N MET A 98 -20.53 7.18 -5.69
CA MET A 98 -20.50 5.73 -5.83
C MET A 98 -20.15 5.06 -4.50
N MET A 99 -19.14 5.55 -3.78
CA MET A 99 -18.79 5.02 -2.45
C MET A 99 -19.89 5.26 -1.41
N ARG A 100 -20.59 6.40 -1.45
CA ARG A 100 -21.75 6.63 -0.57
C ARG A 100 -22.89 5.69 -0.89
N ARG A 101 -23.16 5.43 -2.18
CA ARG A 101 -24.16 4.44 -2.61
C ARG A 101 -23.77 3.04 -2.16
N LEU A 102 -22.50 2.66 -2.33
CA LEU A 102 -21.99 1.37 -1.87
C LEU A 102 -22.18 1.21 -0.36
N LYS A 103 -21.79 2.22 0.44
CA LYS A 103 -21.98 2.22 1.89
C LYS A 103 -23.46 2.12 2.25
N TYR A 104 -24.32 2.91 1.60
CA TYR A 104 -25.76 2.84 1.82
C TYR A 104 -26.35 1.47 1.48
N CYS A 105 -25.89 0.84 0.39
CA CYS A 105 -26.27 -0.52 0.05
C CYS A 105 -25.82 -1.49 1.14
N ILE A 106 -24.57 -1.41 1.60
CA ILE A 106 -24.04 -2.25 2.69
C ILE A 106 -24.85 -2.07 3.98
N ASP A 107 -25.14 -0.83 4.37
CA ASP A 107 -25.91 -0.50 5.57
C ASP A 107 -27.37 -0.98 5.47
N LYS A 108 -27.91 -1.10 4.26
CA LYS A 108 -29.25 -1.65 3.99
C LYS A 108 -29.29 -3.16 3.88
N ILE A 109 -28.15 -3.84 3.72
CA ILE A 109 -28.14 -5.31 3.69
C ILE A 109 -28.49 -5.79 5.10
N PRO A 110 -29.63 -6.47 5.29
CA PRO A 110 -30.01 -6.97 6.60
C PRO A 110 -28.96 -7.98 7.07
N ALA A 111 -28.67 -7.98 8.38
CA ALA A 111 -27.57 -8.77 8.96
C ALA A 111 -27.61 -10.26 8.57
N TRP A 112 -28.80 -10.84 8.39
CA TRP A 112 -28.95 -12.24 7.98
C TRP A 112 -28.41 -12.53 6.57
N LEU A 113 -28.44 -11.56 5.64
CA LEU A 113 -27.83 -11.70 4.32
C LEU A 113 -26.30 -11.67 4.37
N ASN A 114 -25.71 -10.89 5.30
CA ASN A 114 -24.28 -10.93 5.56
C ASN A 114 -23.88 -12.31 6.11
N VAL A 115 -24.65 -12.85 7.05
CA VAL A 115 -24.45 -14.21 7.56
C VAL A 115 -24.58 -15.25 6.44
N LEU A 116 -25.60 -15.12 5.58
CA LEU A 116 -25.78 -16.01 4.41
C LEU A 116 -24.58 -15.94 3.46
N PHE A 117 -24.05 -14.74 3.18
CA PHE A 117 -22.89 -14.56 2.31
C PHE A 117 -21.63 -15.18 2.92
N VAL A 118 -21.42 -15.02 4.22
CA VAL A 118 -20.30 -15.66 4.96
C VAL A 118 -20.43 -17.18 4.92
N VAL A 119 -21.63 -17.72 5.17
CA VAL A 119 -21.90 -19.17 5.13
C VAL A 119 -21.73 -19.73 3.71
N LEU A 120 -22.19 -19.01 2.67
CA LEU A 120 -22.02 -19.40 1.28
C LEU A 120 -20.55 -19.38 0.88
N ALA A 121 -19.80 -18.34 1.28
CA ALA A 121 -18.37 -18.25 1.05
C ALA A 121 -17.65 -19.44 1.70
N ALA A 122 -17.91 -19.70 2.99
CA ALA A 122 -17.37 -20.86 3.72
C ALA A 122 -17.70 -22.19 3.03
N PHE A 123 -18.94 -22.37 2.58
CA PHE A 123 -19.36 -23.57 1.83
C PHE A 123 -18.59 -23.72 0.51
N LEU A 124 -18.39 -22.63 -0.24
CA LEU A 124 -17.60 -22.66 -1.48
C LEU A 124 -16.14 -23.01 -1.21
N VAL A 125 -15.53 -22.51 -0.13
CA VAL A 125 -14.17 -22.89 0.29
C VAL A 125 -14.07 -24.40 0.50
N ILE A 126 -15.00 -24.94 1.29
CA ILE A 126 -15.02 -26.36 1.66
C ILE A 126 -15.27 -27.25 0.43
N LYS A 127 -16.24 -26.87 -0.42
CA LYS A 127 -16.68 -27.70 -1.56
C LYS A 127 -15.67 -27.72 -2.70
N TYR A 128 -15.11 -26.57 -3.08
CA TYR A 128 -14.25 -26.46 -4.25
C TYR A 128 -12.77 -26.66 -3.92
N SER A 129 -12.42 -26.94 -2.65
CA SER A 129 -11.03 -27.04 -2.17
C SER A 129 -10.19 -25.88 -2.71
N ILE A 130 -10.77 -24.68 -2.72
CA ILE A 130 -10.05 -23.49 -3.20
C ILE A 130 -8.83 -23.37 -2.30
N PRO A 131 -7.60 -23.38 -2.87
CA PRO A 131 -6.42 -23.27 -2.04
C PRO A 131 -6.50 -21.98 -1.24
N TRP A 132 -6.37 -22.07 0.07
CA TRP A 132 -6.48 -20.96 1.02
C TRP A 132 -5.67 -19.73 0.58
N LEU A 133 -4.50 -19.95 -0.02
CA LEU A 133 -3.64 -18.92 -0.60
C LEU A 133 -4.31 -18.11 -1.72
N LEU A 134 -5.11 -18.75 -2.58
CA LEU A 134 -5.82 -18.08 -3.67
C LEU A 134 -6.94 -17.19 -3.12
N MET A 135 -7.62 -17.61 -2.06
CA MET A 135 -8.59 -16.77 -1.37
C MET A 135 -7.96 -15.54 -0.72
N ILE A 136 -6.84 -15.71 0.00
CA ILE A 136 -6.09 -14.58 0.57
C ILE A 136 -5.70 -13.60 -0.53
N SER A 137 -5.18 -14.12 -1.66
CA SER A 137 -4.74 -13.30 -2.80
C SER A 137 -5.90 -12.51 -3.43
N ILE A 138 -7.07 -13.14 -3.63
CA ILE A 138 -8.27 -12.45 -4.13
C ILE A 138 -8.73 -11.38 -3.13
N SER A 139 -8.76 -11.72 -1.84
CA SER A 139 -9.19 -10.80 -0.79
C SER A 139 -8.28 -9.58 -0.71
N LEU A 140 -6.97 -9.79 -0.79
CA LEU A 140 -5.96 -8.73 -0.81
C LEU A 140 -6.13 -7.83 -2.04
N LEU A 141 -6.39 -8.41 -3.22
CA LEU A 141 -6.68 -7.64 -4.44
C LEU A 141 -7.94 -6.79 -4.30
N ILE A 142 -9.02 -7.33 -3.72
CA ILE A 142 -10.25 -6.58 -3.46
C ILE A 142 -9.98 -5.40 -2.51
N ILE A 143 -9.18 -5.61 -1.46
CA ILE A 143 -8.82 -4.55 -0.51
C ILE A 143 -7.98 -3.46 -1.19
N ILE A 144 -6.98 -3.82 -2.01
CA ILE A 144 -6.18 -2.82 -2.77
C ILE A 144 -7.09 -1.99 -3.68
N ILE A 145 -8.04 -2.61 -4.38
CA ILE A 145 -9.01 -1.88 -5.21
C ILE A 145 -9.87 -0.96 -4.35
N TYR A 146 -10.32 -1.42 -3.19
CA TYR A 146 -11.09 -0.60 -2.26
C TYR A 146 -10.27 0.61 -1.73
N GLU A 147 -9.00 0.40 -1.38
CA GLU A 147 -8.07 1.46 -0.96
C GLU A 147 -7.87 2.50 -2.06
N PHE A 148 -7.68 2.05 -3.30
CA PHE A 148 -7.58 2.93 -4.46
C PHE A 148 -8.78 3.89 -4.54
N PHE A 149 -10.01 3.36 -4.49
CA PHE A 149 -11.20 4.20 -4.53
C PHE A 149 -11.33 5.10 -3.29
N THR A 150 -10.92 4.62 -2.12
CA THR A 150 -10.96 5.40 -0.87
C THR A 150 -10.01 6.60 -0.92
N VAL A 151 -8.81 6.41 -1.47
CA VAL A 151 -7.85 7.49 -1.66
C VAL A 151 -8.34 8.46 -2.74
N MET A 152 -8.86 7.94 -3.86
CA MET A 152 -9.32 8.74 -5.00
C MET A 152 -10.62 9.52 -4.73
N LYS A 153 -11.42 9.06 -3.77
CA LYS A 153 -12.64 9.73 -3.32
C LYS A 153 -12.37 11.20 -3.01
N TYR A 154 -13.16 12.06 -3.65
CA TYR A 154 -13.20 13.48 -3.34
C TYR A 154 -13.63 13.67 -1.89
N GLU A 155 -12.76 14.30 -1.11
CA GLU A 155 -13.15 14.93 0.15
C GLU A 155 -13.17 16.42 -0.13
N LYS A 156 -14.31 17.08 0.14
CA LYS A 156 -14.34 18.53 0.17
C LYS A 156 -13.31 18.89 1.22
N SER A 157 -12.21 19.51 0.81
CA SER A 157 -11.29 20.14 1.73
C SER A 157 -12.14 21.18 2.47
N THR A 158 -12.61 20.84 3.66
CA THR A 158 -13.18 21.82 4.59
C THR A 158 -12.14 22.88 4.96
N ASN A 159 -10.86 22.63 4.63
CA ASN A 159 -9.74 23.48 4.95
C ASN A 159 -9.34 24.44 3.82
N ASP A 160 -9.87 24.32 2.60
CA ASP A 160 -9.53 25.29 1.54
C ASP A 160 -10.16 26.67 1.85
N GLU A 161 -11.22 26.73 2.65
CA GLU A 161 -11.76 27.98 3.21
C GLU A 161 -11.12 28.34 4.58
N GLU A 162 -10.65 27.35 5.37
CA GLU A 162 -10.03 27.63 6.68
C GLU A 162 -8.56 28.07 6.61
N ASP A 163 -7.82 27.68 5.56
CA ASP A 163 -6.44 28.14 5.34
C ASP A 163 -6.40 29.63 4.90
N GLU A 164 -7.51 30.18 4.38
CA GLU A 164 -7.64 31.61 4.03
C GLU A 164 -8.37 32.46 5.10
N LEU A 165 -9.34 31.90 5.83
CA LEU A 165 -10.12 32.67 6.84
C LEU A 165 -9.51 32.70 8.25
N TYR A 166 -8.56 31.82 8.59
CA TYR A 166 -7.91 31.83 9.90
C TYR A 166 -6.38 31.70 9.79
N PRO A 167 -5.62 32.82 9.78
CA PRO A 167 -4.16 32.81 9.80
C PRO A 167 -3.55 32.34 11.15
N GLY A 168 -4.29 31.57 11.95
CA GLY A 168 -3.92 31.08 13.28
C GLY A 168 -3.81 29.56 13.41
N ASN A 169 -4.26 28.78 12.43
CA ASN A 169 -4.27 27.31 12.51
C ASN A 169 -3.01 26.62 11.94
N GLU A 170 -1.93 27.38 11.77
CA GLU A 170 -0.58 26.84 11.52
C GLU A 170 -0.14 25.83 12.59
N SER A 171 -0.78 25.79 13.77
CA SER A 171 -0.34 25.00 14.91
C SER A 171 -0.19 23.50 14.60
N SER A 172 -1.11 22.87 13.86
CA SER A 172 -1.07 21.41 13.70
C SER A 172 -0.08 20.93 12.63
N ALA A 173 0.06 21.67 11.52
CA ALA A 173 1.05 21.40 10.48
C ALA A 173 2.47 21.79 10.95
N LYS A 174 2.60 22.89 11.70
CA LYS A 174 3.85 23.34 12.32
C LYS A 174 4.26 22.44 13.49
N PHE A 175 3.32 21.86 14.23
CA PHE A 175 3.57 20.85 15.27
C PHE A 175 4.08 19.54 14.68
N PHE A 176 3.42 19.01 13.63
CA PHE A 176 3.90 17.81 12.91
C PHE A 176 5.28 18.02 12.29
N ARG A 177 5.52 19.21 11.72
CA ARG A 177 6.82 19.57 11.14
C ARG A 177 7.90 19.78 12.22
N ARG A 178 7.55 20.31 13.40
CA ARG A 178 8.46 20.47 14.56
C ARG A 178 8.79 19.17 15.27
N GLN A 179 7.89 18.18 15.27
CA GLN A 179 8.11 16.85 15.86
C GLN A 179 8.94 15.89 14.98
N GLY A 180 9.48 16.34 13.83
CA GLY A 180 10.31 15.50 12.96
C GLY A 180 9.54 14.61 11.97
N PHE A 181 8.20 14.54 12.07
CA PHE A 181 7.35 13.79 11.13
C PHE A 181 7.27 14.40 9.73
N GLY A 182 7.91 15.54 9.48
CA GLY A 182 8.02 16.12 8.13
C GLY A 182 8.72 15.20 7.12
N TRP A 183 9.54 14.26 7.60
CA TRP A 183 10.22 13.21 6.81
C TRP A 183 9.31 12.02 6.48
N LEU A 184 8.09 12.01 6.99
CA LEU A 184 7.11 10.97 6.74
C LEU A 184 5.95 11.49 5.87
N ASP A 185 6.04 12.71 5.33
CA ASP A 185 5.00 13.23 4.47
C ASP A 185 4.98 12.50 3.11
N TYR A 186 4.12 11.47 2.98
CA TYR A 186 3.97 10.63 1.79
C TYR A 186 3.53 11.39 0.53
N ARG A 187 3.19 12.66 0.66
CA ARG A 187 2.95 13.55 -0.48
C ARG A 187 4.25 13.94 -1.18
N LYS A 188 5.38 13.92 -0.48
CA LYS A 188 6.68 14.40 -1.00
C LYS A 188 7.56 13.28 -1.52
N HIS A 189 7.49 12.10 -0.90
CA HIS A 189 8.24 10.93 -1.32
C HIS A 189 7.41 9.66 -1.17
N PRO A 190 7.68 8.63 -1.99
CA PRO A 190 6.99 7.35 -1.93
C PRO A 190 7.50 6.42 -0.82
N PHE A 191 8.64 6.74 -0.20
CA PHE A 191 9.26 5.88 0.82
C PHE A 191 8.51 5.96 2.14
N SER A 192 8.03 4.84 2.63
CA SER A 192 7.32 4.73 3.89
C SER A 192 7.98 3.76 4.86
N PRO A 193 7.74 3.91 6.17
CA PRO A 193 8.12 2.92 7.18
C PRO A 193 7.69 1.50 6.80
N SER A 194 6.44 1.31 6.34
CA SER A 194 5.95 -0.01 5.92
C SER A 194 6.79 -0.61 4.78
N LEU A 195 7.09 0.19 3.75
CA LEU A 195 7.88 -0.26 2.61
C LEU A 195 9.31 -0.61 3.02
N LEU A 196 9.95 0.25 3.80
CA LEU A 196 11.32 0.03 4.27
C LEU A 196 11.40 -1.22 5.16
N LEU A 197 10.46 -1.38 6.09
CA LEU A 197 10.39 -2.55 6.95
C LEU A 197 10.13 -3.83 6.14
N PHE A 198 9.20 -3.79 5.19
CA PHE A 198 8.90 -4.91 4.30
C PHE A 198 10.13 -5.36 3.51
N ILE A 199 10.84 -4.41 2.89
CA ILE A 199 12.09 -4.69 2.15
C ILE A 199 13.17 -5.24 3.10
N ALA A 200 13.33 -4.69 4.30
CA ALA A 200 14.32 -5.16 5.27
C ALA A 200 14.05 -6.62 5.70
N ILE A 201 12.79 -6.95 5.98
CA ILE A 201 12.36 -8.31 6.31
C ILE A 201 12.66 -9.27 5.16
N ILE A 202 12.31 -8.89 3.92
CA ILE A 202 12.60 -9.70 2.73
C ILE A 202 14.09 -9.92 2.56
N ILE A 203 14.92 -8.86 2.67
CA ILE A 203 16.37 -8.99 2.55
C ILE A 203 16.93 -9.92 3.63
N TYR A 204 16.44 -9.83 4.85
CA TYR A 204 16.84 -10.71 5.95
C TYR A 204 16.54 -12.17 5.64
N TYR A 205 15.30 -12.49 5.30
CA TYR A 205 14.94 -13.87 4.95
C TYR A 205 15.63 -14.35 3.68
N TYR A 206 16.05 -13.45 2.79
CA TYR A 206 16.65 -13.84 1.52
C TYR A 206 18.16 -14.08 1.65
N LYS A 207 18.85 -13.24 2.43
CA LYS A 207 20.31 -13.28 2.57
C LYS A 207 20.77 -14.00 3.82
N ILE A 208 20.08 -13.81 4.94
CA ILE A 208 20.54 -14.22 6.27
C ILE A 208 19.90 -15.54 6.68
N ASN A 209 18.60 -15.73 6.41
CA ASN A 209 17.89 -16.97 6.71
C ASN A 209 17.13 -17.57 5.50
N PRO A 210 17.84 -17.96 4.41
CA PRO A 210 17.25 -18.38 3.13
C PRO A 210 16.44 -19.68 3.18
N PHE A 211 16.66 -20.50 4.21
CA PHE A 211 15.98 -21.79 4.39
C PHE A 211 14.90 -21.72 5.47
N GLY A 212 14.70 -20.54 6.09
CA GLY A 212 13.69 -20.34 7.13
C GLY A 212 13.79 -21.33 8.30
N VAL A 213 14.94 -22.00 8.46
CA VAL A 213 15.12 -23.09 9.43
C VAL A 213 14.82 -22.50 10.80
N MET A 214 13.65 -22.89 11.32
CA MET A 214 13.09 -22.52 12.62
C MET A 214 12.59 -21.08 12.78
N HIS A 215 11.66 -20.63 11.92
CA HIS A 215 10.45 -19.97 12.46
C HIS A 215 9.22 -20.89 12.41
N ASP A 216 9.45 -22.21 12.33
CA ASP A 216 8.44 -23.29 12.34
C ASP A 216 7.56 -23.34 13.62
N TYR A 217 7.69 -22.36 14.52
CA TYR A 217 6.78 -22.17 15.66
C TYR A 217 5.45 -21.50 15.28
N GLU A 218 5.21 -21.21 13.99
CA GLU A 218 3.95 -20.60 13.50
C GLU A 218 3.48 -21.23 12.19
N SER A 219 3.68 -22.54 12.01
CA SER A 219 2.88 -23.26 11.02
C SER A 219 1.40 -23.09 11.39
N VAL A 220 0.55 -22.87 10.40
CA VAL A 220 -0.90 -22.66 10.54
C VAL A 220 -1.59 -23.79 11.33
N ASP A 221 -0.90 -24.92 11.53
CA ASP A 221 -1.37 -26.11 12.25
C ASP A 221 -0.95 -26.21 13.73
N ILE A 222 0.04 -25.44 14.21
CA ILE A 222 0.50 -25.51 15.61
C ILE A 222 0.35 -24.13 16.24
N ALA A 223 -0.59 -24.04 17.19
CA ALA A 223 -0.96 -22.84 17.94
C ALA A 223 0.17 -21.79 18.06
N SER A 224 0.12 -20.78 17.19
CA SER A 224 0.95 -19.58 17.31
C SER A 224 0.81 -19.06 18.75
N ARG A 225 1.93 -18.85 19.44
CA ARG A 225 1.93 -18.22 20.79
C ARG A 225 1.44 -16.77 20.73
N TYR A 226 1.36 -16.19 19.53
CA TYR A 226 0.90 -14.84 19.27
C TYR A 226 -0.50 -14.84 18.65
N VAL A 227 -1.28 -13.80 18.93
CA VAL A 227 -2.65 -13.62 18.41
C VAL A 227 -2.67 -13.53 16.87
N VAL A 228 -1.55 -13.16 16.24
CA VAL A 228 -1.39 -12.99 14.80
C VAL A 228 -0.04 -13.56 14.36
N SER A 229 -0.03 -14.33 13.27
CA SER A 229 1.21 -14.89 12.72
C SER A 229 2.05 -13.82 12.02
N PHE A 230 3.37 -13.97 12.09
CA PHE A 230 4.31 -13.05 11.48
C PHE A 230 4.11 -12.89 9.96
N PRO A 231 3.93 -13.96 9.15
CA PRO A 231 3.65 -13.81 7.73
C PRO A 231 2.39 -12.97 7.44
N LEU A 232 1.36 -13.09 8.29
CA LEU A 232 0.14 -12.31 8.14
C LEU A 232 0.40 -10.81 8.42
N LEU A 233 1.17 -10.49 9.46
CA LEU A 233 1.54 -9.09 9.77
C LEU A 233 2.37 -8.46 8.65
N VAL A 234 3.30 -9.22 8.07
CA VAL A 234 4.10 -8.72 6.93
C VAL A 234 3.23 -8.55 5.68
N GLN A 235 2.24 -9.43 5.45
CA GLN A 235 1.24 -9.22 4.40
C GLN A 235 0.35 -7.99 4.65
N MET A 236 0.03 -7.66 5.91
CA MET A 236 -0.70 -6.43 6.23
C MET A 236 0.11 -5.16 5.90
N LEU A 237 1.45 -5.22 5.91
CA LEU A 237 2.28 -4.10 5.44
C LEU A 237 2.05 -3.81 3.95
N VAL A 238 1.73 -4.82 3.13
CA VAL A 238 1.44 -4.64 1.69
C VAL A 238 0.28 -3.68 1.50
N LEU A 239 -0.79 -3.80 2.29
CA LEU A 239 -1.95 -2.90 2.24
C LEU A 239 -1.53 -1.45 2.52
N LEU A 240 -0.74 -1.23 3.57
CA LEU A 240 -0.22 0.11 3.90
C LEU A 240 0.65 0.68 2.77
N ILE A 241 1.50 -0.14 2.15
CA ILE A 241 2.35 0.25 1.02
C ILE A 241 1.48 0.71 -0.17
N TYR A 242 0.42 -0.03 -0.53
CA TYR A 242 -0.47 0.36 -1.62
C TYR A 242 -1.25 1.63 -1.29
N TYR A 243 -1.79 1.74 -0.08
CA TYR A 243 -2.50 2.94 0.35
C TYR A 243 -1.60 4.19 0.23
N GLN A 244 -0.35 4.12 0.69
CA GLN A 244 0.63 5.21 0.57
C GLN A 244 1.00 5.48 -0.88
N ALA A 245 1.18 4.44 -1.68
CA ALA A 245 1.45 4.57 -3.11
C ALA A 245 0.32 5.35 -3.80
N PHE A 246 -0.93 5.03 -3.51
CA PHE A 246 -2.08 5.76 -4.06
C PHE A 246 -2.16 7.20 -3.54
N VAL A 247 -1.80 7.45 -2.28
CA VAL A 247 -1.72 8.81 -1.72
C VAL A 247 -0.66 9.62 -2.46
N TYR A 248 0.55 9.08 -2.63
CA TYR A 248 1.63 9.73 -3.37
C TYR A 248 1.23 10.03 -4.82
N ILE A 249 0.62 9.05 -5.51
CA ILE A 249 0.15 9.19 -6.89
C ILE A 249 -0.93 10.24 -7.01
N SER A 250 -2.00 10.14 -6.20
CA SER A 250 -3.14 11.04 -6.28
C SER A 250 -2.74 12.48 -5.95
N HIS A 251 -1.67 12.69 -5.17
CA HIS A 251 -1.17 14.01 -4.86
C HIS A 251 -0.32 14.62 -5.99
N ASN A 252 0.50 13.81 -6.68
CA ASN A 252 1.51 14.33 -7.60
C ASN A 252 1.19 14.13 -9.09
N TYR A 253 0.34 13.16 -9.45
CA TYR A 253 0.13 12.76 -10.84
C TYR A 253 -1.34 12.55 -11.22
N ASN A 254 -1.63 12.76 -12.49
CA ASN A 254 -2.90 12.34 -13.09
C ASN A 254 -2.85 10.83 -13.33
N PHE A 255 -3.84 10.08 -12.85
CA PHE A 255 -3.82 8.62 -12.88
C PHE A 255 -5.20 8.04 -13.19
N LEU A 256 -5.28 7.08 -14.11
CA LEU A 256 -6.54 6.44 -14.55
C LEU A 256 -7.66 7.43 -14.91
N GLY A 257 -7.30 8.58 -15.48
CA GLY A 257 -8.26 9.62 -15.85
C GLY A 257 -8.76 10.50 -14.70
N PHE A 258 -8.22 10.31 -13.48
CA PHE A 258 -8.36 11.23 -12.36
C PHE A 258 -7.24 12.27 -12.38
N HIS A 259 -7.59 13.54 -12.27
CA HIS A 259 -6.60 14.62 -12.13
C HIS A 259 -6.01 14.61 -10.72
N LYS A 260 -4.73 14.98 -10.57
CA LYS A 260 -4.07 15.10 -9.26
C LYS A 260 -4.82 16.09 -8.39
N MET A 261 -4.80 15.87 -7.08
CA MET A 261 -5.51 16.72 -6.12
C MET A 261 -4.70 16.84 -4.83
N ARG A 262 -4.75 18.02 -4.21
CA ARG A 262 -4.16 18.21 -2.89
C ARG A 262 -4.88 17.30 -1.89
N ILE A 263 -4.12 16.40 -1.26
CA ILE A 263 -4.63 15.48 -0.25
C ILE A 263 -4.65 16.21 1.09
N SER A 264 -5.78 16.10 1.79
CA SER A 264 -5.99 16.72 3.11
C SER A 264 -4.97 16.21 4.13
N ASN A 265 -4.56 17.09 5.05
CA ASN A 265 -3.66 16.72 6.14
C ASN A 265 -4.27 15.65 7.05
N ASP A 266 -5.61 15.62 7.19
CA ASP A 266 -6.31 14.64 8.01
C ASP A 266 -6.18 13.20 7.45
N LYS A 267 -6.26 13.00 6.12
CA LYS A 267 -6.02 11.69 5.50
C LYS A 267 -4.61 11.18 5.80
N VAL A 268 -3.60 12.05 5.66
CA VAL A 268 -2.19 11.70 5.92
C VAL A 268 -1.98 11.38 7.40
N ARG A 269 -2.60 12.13 8.32
CA ARG A 269 -2.53 11.87 9.76
C ARG A 269 -3.17 10.53 10.14
N LYS A 270 -4.35 10.21 9.58
CA LYS A 270 -5.01 8.91 9.78
C LYS A 270 -4.12 7.77 9.31
N LEU A 271 -3.50 7.92 8.15
CA LEU A 271 -2.55 6.94 7.63
C LEU A 271 -1.37 6.70 8.58
N HIS A 272 -0.73 7.75 9.09
CA HIS A 272 0.33 7.61 10.09
C HIS A 272 -0.15 6.92 11.37
N PHE A 273 -1.35 7.24 11.83
CA PHE A 273 -1.93 6.67 13.04
C PHE A 273 -2.12 5.15 12.92
N PHE A 274 -2.43 4.63 11.73
CA PHE A 274 -2.52 3.19 11.50
C PHE A 274 -1.16 2.56 11.20
N GLU A 275 -0.31 3.24 10.43
CA GLU A 275 0.96 2.67 10.00
C GLU A 275 1.96 2.52 11.14
N LEU A 276 2.13 3.53 11.99
CA LEU A 276 3.18 3.50 13.01
C LEU A 276 2.98 2.34 14.00
N PRO A 277 1.77 2.08 14.55
CA PRO A 277 1.55 0.91 15.40
C PRO A 277 1.78 -0.40 14.67
N MET A 278 1.31 -0.53 13.41
CA MET A 278 1.47 -1.77 12.64
C MET A 278 2.95 -2.04 12.32
N CYS A 279 3.70 -1.03 11.87
CA CYS A 279 5.13 -1.16 11.64
C CYS A 279 5.87 -1.49 12.93
N TRP A 280 5.51 -0.84 14.05
CA TRP A 280 6.13 -1.10 15.34
C TRP A 280 5.91 -2.54 15.82
N LEU A 281 4.67 -3.04 15.75
CA LEU A 281 4.34 -4.41 16.11
C LEU A 281 5.08 -5.42 15.23
N THR A 282 5.05 -5.23 13.91
CA THR A 282 5.75 -6.11 12.97
C THR A 282 7.27 -6.08 13.19
N PHE A 283 7.85 -4.91 13.45
CA PHE A 283 9.27 -4.76 13.74
C PHE A 283 9.67 -5.46 15.04
N LEU A 284 8.89 -5.31 16.12
CA LEU A 284 9.17 -5.98 17.38
C LEU A 284 9.14 -7.51 17.23
N ILE A 285 8.09 -8.05 16.61
CA ILE A 285 7.97 -9.50 16.40
C ILE A 285 9.13 -10.00 15.55
N TRP A 286 9.51 -9.26 14.49
CA TRP A 286 10.66 -9.59 13.67
C TRP A 286 11.97 -9.61 14.46
N ILE A 287 12.24 -8.60 15.30
CA ILE A 287 13.46 -8.55 16.14
C ILE A 287 13.47 -9.68 17.16
N PHE A 288 12.35 -9.96 17.84
CA PHE A 288 12.25 -11.09 18.76
C PHE A 288 12.55 -12.42 18.06
N SER A 289 12.00 -12.60 16.86
CA SER A 289 12.27 -13.75 16.00
C SER A 289 13.76 -13.87 15.65
N ILE A 290 14.45 -12.77 15.33
CA ILE A 290 15.91 -12.77 15.08
C ILE A 290 16.69 -13.13 16.34
N VAL A 291 16.39 -12.49 17.48
CA VAL A 291 17.10 -12.74 18.75
C VAL A 291 16.95 -14.19 19.18
N GLN A 292 15.74 -14.74 19.07
CA GLN A 292 15.50 -16.15 19.36
C GLN A 292 16.31 -17.06 18.44
N PHE A 293 16.39 -16.77 17.14
CA PHE A 293 17.20 -17.52 16.19
C PHE A 293 18.70 -17.46 16.48
N VAL A 294 19.22 -16.34 16.99
CA VAL A 294 20.66 -16.20 17.29
C VAL A 294 21.04 -16.87 18.62
N LEU A 295 20.11 -16.95 19.58
CA LEU A 295 20.36 -17.48 20.92
C LEU A 295 20.17 -19.00 21.06
N PHE A 296 19.48 -19.64 20.11
CA PHE A 296 19.21 -21.08 20.08
C PHE A 296 19.81 -21.74 18.85
#